data_AF-A0A5E9A9T7-F1
#
_entry.id   AF-A0A5E9A9T7-F1
#
_cell.length_a   1.000
_cell.length_b   1.000
_cell.length_c   1.000
_cell.angle_alpha   90.00
_cell.angle_beta   90.00
_cell.angle_gamma   90.00
#
_symmetry.space_group_name_H-M   'P 1'
#
loop_
_entity.id
_entity.type
_entity.pdbx_description
1 polymer ?
#
loop_
_entity_poly.entity_id
_entity_poly.type
_entity_poly.pdbx_seq_one_letter_code
_entity_poly.pdbx_strand_id
1 'polypeptide(L)'
;MRAVLAILPLLFLSDCANPWARVPEAELPKPVRYAMSRPSPFVIGNYCGPGTRTGDLSARPVDRLDAACRVHDACYIARRNHCDCDGALVASARKIRDDKAAPRKMRNEAELLIATFAFPVCRIFPQGFLPPRDPAQLNA
;
A
#
# COMPACT_ATOMS: atom_id res chain seq x y z
N MET A 1 -23.50 -11.27 33.97
CA MET A 1 -22.40 -10.30 33.74
C MET A 1 -21.04 -10.94 34.00
N ARG A 2 -20.64 -11.97 33.23
CA ARG A 2 -19.31 -12.61 33.37
C ARG A 2 -18.64 -12.96 32.02
N ALA A 3 -19.32 -12.79 30.89
CA ALA A 3 -18.79 -13.11 29.57
C ALA A 3 -18.04 -11.93 28.89
N VAL A 4 -18.10 -10.72 29.45
CA VAL A 4 -17.52 -9.51 28.82
C VAL A 4 -16.02 -9.36 29.13
N LEU A 5 -15.50 -10.10 30.12
CA LEU A 5 -14.11 -9.97 30.60
C LEU A 5 -13.08 -10.82 29.85
N ALA A 6 -13.51 -11.68 28.91
CA ALA A 6 -12.59 -12.59 28.20
C ALA A 6 -12.17 -12.11 26.79
N ILE A 7 -12.70 -10.98 26.31
CA ILE A 7 -12.41 -10.47 24.95
C ILE A 7 -11.24 -9.47 24.94
N LEU A 8 -10.89 -8.89 26.10
CA LEU A 8 -9.78 -7.94 26.24
C LEU A 8 -8.35 -8.48 25.97
N PRO A 9 -7.99 -9.78 26.11
CA PRO A 9 -6.62 -10.21 25.86
C PRO A 9 -6.31 -10.45 24.38
N LEU A 10 -7.32 -10.62 23.52
CA LEU A 10 -7.12 -10.93 22.09
C LEU A 10 -6.72 -9.71 21.25
N LEU A 11 -7.05 -8.50 21.71
CA LEU A 11 -6.67 -7.25 21.04
C LEU A 11 -5.22 -6.81 21.33
N PHE A 12 -4.58 -7.36 22.37
CA PHE A 12 -3.18 -7.05 22.72
C PHE A 12 -2.15 -7.99 22.06
N LEU A 13 -2.59 -9.06 21.40
CA LEU A 13 -1.69 -10.00 20.71
C LEU A 13 -1.39 -9.60 19.26
N SER A 14 -2.15 -8.68 18.65
CA SER A 14 -1.93 -8.26 17.26
C SER A 14 -0.68 -7.41 17.07
N ASP A 15 -0.27 -6.64 18.09
CA ASP A 15 0.96 -5.83 18.02
C ASP A 15 2.24 -6.68 18.05
N CYS A 16 2.15 -7.93 18.50
CA CYS A 16 3.23 -8.92 18.39
C CYS A 16 3.17 -9.72 17.08
N ALA A 17 2.08 -9.62 16.31
CA ALA A 17 1.86 -10.42 15.10
C ALA A 17 2.41 -9.76 13.82
N ASN A 18 2.78 -8.48 13.87
CA ASN A 18 3.36 -7.77 12.73
C ASN A 18 4.80 -7.30 13.02
N PRO A 19 5.82 -8.09 12.62
CA PRO A 19 7.22 -7.76 12.91
C PRO A 19 7.69 -6.45 12.28
N TRP A 20 6.95 -5.90 11.31
CA TRP A 20 7.35 -4.71 10.56
C TRP A 20 6.94 -3.39 11.21
N ALA A 21 6.10 -3.41 12.24
CA ALA A 21 5.55 -2.20 12.84
C ALA A 21 6.61 -1.29 13.48
N ARG A 22 7.79 -1.82 13.83
CA ARG A 22 8.83 -1.07 14.56
C ARG A 22 10.24 -1.22 13.99
N VAL A 23 10.43 -1.99 12.91
CA VAL A 23 11.77 -2.25 12.36
C VAL A 23 12.10 -1.20 11.29
N PRO A 24 13.19 -0.43 11.43
CA PRO A 24 13.72 0.42 10.36
C PRO A 24 14.19 -0.42 9.17
N GLU A 25 14.06 0.10 7.95
CA GLU A 25 14.55 -0.60 6.75
C GLU A 25 16.03 -1.00 6.88
N ALA A 26 16.86 -0.10 7.44
CA ALA A 26 18.30 -0.32 7.61
C ALA A 26 18.65 -1.57 8.45
N GLU A 27 17.76 -2.00 9.34
CA GLU A 27 17.94 -3.15 10.22
C GLU A 27 17.45 -4.47 9.59
N LEU A 28 16.76 -4.42 8.45
CA LEU A 28 16.29 -5.62 7.77
C LEU A 28 17.43 -6.45 7.17
N PRO A 29 17.31 -7.80 7.18
CA PRO A 29 18.23 -8.68 6.47
C PRO A 29 18.35 -8.29 4.99
N LYS A 30 19.57 -8.31 4.44
CA LYS A 30 19.85 -7.99 3.03
C LYS A 30 18.88 -8.62 2.02
N PRO A 31 18.49 -9.92 2.15
CA PRO A 31 17.53 -10.53 1.22
C PRO A 31 16.15 -9.88 1.25
N VAL A 32 15.68 -9.44 2.42
CA VAL A 32 14.38 -8.78 2.57
C VAL A 32 14.42 -7.40 1.93
N ARG A 33 15.47 -6.62 2.20
CA ARG A 33 15.68 -5.29 1.59
C ARG A 33 15.70 -5.36 0.07
N TYR A 34 16.48 -6.31 -0.47
CA TYR A 34 16.53 -6.55 -1.91
C TYR A 34 15.17 -6.94 -2.49
N ALA A 35 14.39 -7.77 -1.79
CA ALA A 35 13.06 -8.15 -2.23
C ALA A 35 12.07 -6.95 -2.27
N MET A 36 12.28 -5.93 -1.44
CA MET A 36 11.46 -4.70 -1.41
C MET A 36 11.90 -3.62 -2.39
N SER A 37 13.17 -3.64 -2.81
CA SER A 37 13.72 -2.69 -3.78
C SER A 37 13.86 -3.24 -5.21
N ARG A 38 13.50 -4.50 -5.46
CA ARG A 38 13.57 -5.08 -6.81
C ARG A 38 12.36 -4.66 -7.67
N PRO A 39 12.56 -4.49 -8.99
CA PRO A 39 11.47 -4.42 -9.97
C PRO A 39 10.41 -5.51 -9.75
N SER A 40 9.15 -5.11 -9.76
CA SER A 40 8.01 -6.02 -9.65
C SER A 40 7.37 -6.27 -11.04
N PRO A 41 7.21 -7.55 -11.44
CA PRO A 41 6.48 -7.87 -12.67
C PRO A 41 4.95 -7.85 -12.49
N PHE A 42 4.46 -7.65 -11.26
CA PHE A 42 3.03 -7.75 -10.92
C PHE A 42 2.33 -6.38 -10.81
N VAL A 43 2.85 -5.37 -11.51
CA VAL A 43 2.30 -4.01 -11.51
C VAL A 43 1.59 -3.70 -12.83
N ILE A 44 0.38 -3.14 -12.74
CA ILE A 44 -0.29 -2.49 -13.85
C ILE A 44 0.27 -1.06 -13.94
N GLY A 45 0.75 -0.66 -15.13
CA GLY A 45 1.52 0.58 -15.25
C GLY A 45 2.86 0.45 -14.53
N ASN A 46 3.28 1.49 -13.82
CA ASN A 46 4.54 1.50 -13.08
C ASN A 46 4.37 1.29 -11.57
N TYR A 47 3.17 1.47 -11.03
CA TYR A 47 2.92 1.59 -9.59
C TYR A 47 1.73 0.80 -9.07
N CYS A 48 0.71 0.51 -9.88
CA CYS A 48 -0.47 -0.17 -9.35
C CYS A 48 -0.20 -1.68 -9.18
N GLY A 49 0.25 -2.07 -7.99
CA GLY A 49 0.47 -3.47 -7.59
C GLY A 49 1.48 -3.60 -6.44
N PRO A 50 1.90 -4.82 -6.08
CA PRO A 50 2.94 -5.01 -5.07
C PRO A 50 4.30 -4.54 -5.59
N GLY A 51 4.87 -3.50 -4.98
CA GLY A 51 6.14 -2.89 -5.41
C GLY A 51 5.98 -1.98 -6.61
N THR A 52 7.07 -1.67 -7.32
CA THR A 52 7.04 -0.80 -8.52
C THR A 52 7.76 -1.44 -9.68
N ARG A 53 7.52 -0.95 -10.90
CA ARG A 53 8.14 -1.47 -12.12
C ARG A 53 9.66 -1.40 -12.10
N THR A 54 10.23 -0.37 -11.48
CA THR A 54 11.68 -0.13 -11.42
C THR A 54 12.28 -0.47 -10.05
N GLY A 55 11.46 -0.74 -9.04
CA GLY A 55 11.91 -0.92 -7.66
C GLY A 55 11.96 0.38 -6.83
N ASP A 56 11.80 1.53 -7.48
CA ASP A 56 11.78 2.87 -6.89
C ASP A 56 10.60 3.72 -7.42
N LEU A 57 10.61 5.03 -7.13
CA LEU A 57 9.59 5.99 -7.58
C LEU A 57 10.00 6.84 -8.80
N SER A 58 11.06 6.48 -9.52
CA SER A 58 11.64 7.30 -10.60
C SER A 58 10.86 7.27 -11.92
N ALA A 59 10.13 6.18 -12.19
CA ALA A 59 9.39 6.01 -13.43
C ALA A 59 8.29 7.08 -13.62
N ARG A 60 8.02 7.50 -14.85
CA ARG A 60 6.86 8.38 -15.10
C ARG A 60 5.58 7.56 -15.01
N PRO A 61 4.53 7.97 -14.26
CA PRO A 61 3.25 7.28 -14.30
C PRO A 61 2.71 7.17 -15.73
N VAL A 62 2.15 6.01 -16.08
CA VAL A 62 1.64 5.77 -17.43
C VAL A 62 0.32 6.49 -17.70
N ASP A 63 -0.47 6.70 -16.64
CA ASP A 63 -1.74 7.39 -16.68
C ASP A 63 -2.15 7.97 -15.31
N ARG A 64 -3.38 8.49 -15.21
CA ARG A 64 -3.93 9.11 -14.00
C ARG A 64 -4.12 8.12 -12.84
N LEU A 65 -4.47 6.87 -13.13
CA LEU A 65 -4.64 5.84 -12.09
C LEU A 65 -3.27 5.41 -11.56
N ASP A 66 -2.32 5.19 -12.46
CA ASP A 66 -0.94 4.88 -12.12
C ASP A 66 -0.28 6.01 -11.30
N ALA A 67 -0.62 7.28 -11.58
CA ALA A 67 -0.19 8.41 -10.77
C ALA A 67 -0.77 8.39 -9.35
N ALA A 68 -2.03 7.96 -9.18
CA ALA A 68 -2.62 7.78 -7.86
C ALA A 68 -1.93 6.65 -7.09
N CYS A 69 -1.59 5.55 -7.77
CA CYS A 69 -0.81 4.45 -7.18
C CYS A 69 0.60 4.92 -6.76
N ARG A 70 1.29 5.74 -7.56
CA ARG A 70 2.60 6.33 -7.17
C ARG A 70 2.50 7.16 -5.88
N VAL A 71 1.45 7.95 -5.75
CA VAL A 71 1.20 8.75 -4.52
C VAL A 71 0.94 7.85 -3.32
N HIS A 72 0.22 6.74 -3.51
CA HIS A 72 -0.01 5.75 -2.46
C HIS A 72 1.28 5.06 -2.02
N ASP A 73 2.12 4.60 -2.96
CA ASP A 73 3.42 4.03 -2.66
C ASP A 73 4.31 5.01 -1.88
N ALA A 74 4.35 6.28 -2.30
CA ALA A 74 5.07 7.33 -1.58
C ALA A 74 4.53 7.55 -0.16
N CYS A 75 3.21 7.50 0.04
CA CYS A 75 2.56 7.60 1.34
C CYS A 75 2.99 6.46 2.28
N TYR A 76 3.07 5.24 1.75
CA TYR A 76 3.54 4.05 2.47
C TYR A 76 5.04 4.14 2.81
N ILE A 77 5.89 4.55 1.86
CA ILE A 77 7.34 4.73 2.11
C ILE A 77 7.57 5.79 3.20
N ALA A 78 6.78 6.88 3.19
CA ALA A 78 6.83 7.92 4.21
C ALA A 78 6.26 7.50 5.57
N ARG A 79 5.79 6.24 5.71
CA ARG A 79 5.20 5.67 6.93
C ARG A 79 4.12 6.57 7.54
N ARG A 80 3.26 7.14 6.70
CA ARG A 80 2.05 7.86 7.16
C ARG A 80 1.02 6.84 7.67
N ASN A 81 -0.12 7.29 8.18
CA ASN A 81 -1.19 6.37 8.54
C ASN A 81 -1.66 5.58 7.30
N HIS A 82 -1.41 4.27 7.28
CA HIS A 82 -1.70 3.43 6.10
C HIS A 82 -3.19 3.38 5.76
N CYS A 83 -4.08 3.48 6.74
CA CYS A 83 -5.51 3.58 6.45
C CYS A 83 -5.89 4.90 5.77
N ASP A 84 -5.19 6.00 6.08
CA ASP A 84 -5.40 7.27 5.39
C ASP A 84 -4.83 7.21 3.97
N CYS A 85 -3.67 6.57 3.78
CA CYS A 85 -3.08 6.31 2.46
C CYS A 85 -4.04 5.48 1.58
N ASP A 86 -4.55 4.37 2.09
CA ASP A 86 -5.49 3.49 1.38
C ASP A 86 -6.80 4.22 1.06
N GLY A 87 -7.34 4.97 2.03
CA GLY A 87 -8.54 5.76 1.84
C GLY A 87 -8.39 6.83 0.75
N ALA A 88 -7.26 7.52 0.72
CA ALA A 88 -6.94 8.53 -0.31
C ALA A 88 -6.80 7.90 -1.71
N LEU A 89 -6.19 6.71 -1.80
CA LEU A 89 -6.09 5.96 -3.06
C LEU A 89 -7.47 5.55 -3.56
N VAL A 90 -8.30 4.94 -2.71
CA VAL A 90 -9.68 4.53 -3.07
C VAL A 90 -10.53 5.72 -3.49
N ALA A 91 -10.43 6.87 -2.80
CA ALA A 91 -11.13 8.08 -3.19
C ALA A 91 -10.70 8.58 -4.58
N SER A 92 -9.41 8.51 -4.90
CA SER A 92 -8.87 8.89 -6.21
C SER A 92 -9.34 7.94 -7.31
N ALA A 93 -9.33 6.62 -7.05
CA ALA A 93 -9.82 5.61 -7.98
C ALA A 93 -11.32 5.77 -8.27
N ARG A 94 -12.15 6.08 -7.26
CA ARG A 94 -13.59 6.34 -7.47
C ARG A 94 -13.83 7.50 -8.42
N LYS A 95 -13.10 8.62 -8.25
CA LYS A 95 -13.18 9.76 -9.18
C LYS A 95 -12.84 9.36 -10.61
N ILE A 96 -11.81 8.52 -10.82
CA ILE A 96 -11.40 8.03 -12.14
C ILE A 96 -12.46 7.10 -12.75
N ARG A 97 -12.99 6.17 -11.96
CA ARG A 97 -14.04 5.25 -12.39
C ARG A 97 -15.32 5.98 -12.83
N ASP A 98 -15.70 7.02 -12.09
CA ASP A 98 -16.93 7.77 -12.33
C ASP A 98 -16.78 8.83 -13.45
N ASP A 99 -15.54 9.15 -13.85
CA ASP A 99 -15.21 10.06 -14.94
C ASP A 99 -15.44 9.40 -16.32
N LYS A 100 -16.55 9.78 -16.98
CA LYS A 100 -16.92 9.24 -18.31
C LYS A 100 -15.92 9.61 -19.42
N ALA A 101 -15.12 10.66 -19.24
CA ALA A 101 -14.09 11.06 -20.20
C ALA A 101 -12.82 10.21 -20.08
N ALA A 102 -12.60 9.54 -18.94
CA ALA A 102 -11.47 8.63 -18.77
C ALA A 102 -11.62 7.37 -19.67
N PRO A 103 -10.52 6.82 -20.23
CA PRO A 103 -10.58 5.59 -21.03
C PRO A 103 -11.23 4.43 -20.28
N ARG A 104 -12.06 3.62 -20.97
CA ARG A 104 -12.78 2.49 -20.35
C ARG A 104 -11.85 1.51 -19.62
N LYS A 105 -10.68 1.23 -20.19
CA LYS A 105 -9.66 0.37 -19.57
C LYS A 105 -9.25 0.90 -18.19
N MET A 106 -8.92 2.19 -18.09
CA MET A 106 -8.53 2.84 -16.84
C MET A 106 -9.65 2.82 -15.79
N ARG A 107 -10.90 3.02 -16.22
CA ARG A 107 -12.06 2.92 -15.30
C ARG A 107 -12.26 1.50 -14.76
N ASN A 108 -12.04 0.48 -15.58
CA ASN A 108 -12.13 -0.92 -15.15
C ASN A 108 -10.99 -1.28 -14.18
N GLU A 109 -9.77 -0.80 -14.44
CA GLU A 109 -8.63 -0.97 -13.53
C GLU A 109 -8.87 -0.25 -12.20
N ALA A 110 -9.47 0.94 -12.22
CA ALA A 110 -9.86 1.66 -11.01
C ALA A 110 -10.92 0.89 -10.20
N GLU A 111 -11.89 0.26 -10.85
CA GLU A 111 -12.89 -0.58 -10.16
C GLU A 111 -12.27 -1.84 -9.54
N LEU A 112 -11.34 -2.50 -10.24
CA LEU A 112 -10.58 -3.63 -9.68
C LEU A 112 -9.75 -3.20 -8.46
N LEU A 113 -9.12 -2.02 -8.53
CA LEU A 113 -8.41 -1.44 -7.39
C LEU A 113 -9.36 -1.25 -6.21
N ILE A 114 -10.51 -0.60 -6.41
CA ILE A 114 -11.51 -0.38 -5.34
C ILE A 114 -11.94 -1.69 -4.70
N ALA A 115 -12.18 -2.73 -5.50
CA ALA A 115 -12.56 -4.06 -5.00
C ALA A 115 -11.44 -4.71 -4.15
N THR A 116 -10.18 -4.51 -4.54
CA THR A 116 -9.01 -5.03 -3.80
C THR A 116 -8.91 -4.43 -2.40
N PHE A 117 -9.21 -3.13 -2.28
CA PHE A 117 -9.21 -2.40 -1.00
C PHE A 117 -10.54 -2.53 -0.22
N ALA A 118 -11.49 -3.36 -0.66
CA ALA A 118 -12.72 -3.63 0.10
C ALA A 118 -12.43 -4.36 1.42
N PHE A 119 -11.33 -5.11 1.49
CA PHE A 119 -10.80 -5.69 2.72
C PHE A 119 -9.78 -4.72 3.34
N PRO A 120 -10.11 -4.03 4.45
CA PRO A 120 -9.25 -3.00 5.02
C PRO A 120 -8.10 -3.64 5.81
N VAL A 121 -7.10 -4.17 5.10
CA VAL A 121 -5.90 -4.80 5.69
C VAL A 121 -5.22 -3.84 6.67
N CYS A 122 -5.22 -2.54 6.40
CA CYS A 122 -4.70 -1.51 7.29
C CYS A 122 -5.35 -1.51 8.69
N ARG A 123 -6.60 -1.96 8.85
CA ARG A 123 -7.25 -2.03 10.17
C ARG A 123 -6.76 -3.21 11.01
N ILE A 124 -6.24 -4.24 10.35
CA ILE A 124 -5.61 -5.40 11.01
C ILE A 124 -4.12 -5.12 11.22
N PHE A 125 -3.47 -4.49 10.22
CA PHE A 125 -2.06 -4.16 10.20
C PHE A 125 -1.89 -2.64 9.97
N PRO A 126 -2.03 -1.80 11.01
CA PRO A 126 -2.02 -0.34 10.87
C PRO A 126 -0.70 0.24 10.35
N GLN A 127 0.39 -0.52 10.51
CA GLN A 127 1.72 -0.18 9.98
C GLN A 127 2.07 -0.99 8.72
N GLY A 128 1.09 -1.63 8.08
CA GLY A 128 1.25 -2.38 6.84
C GLY A 128 1.65 -3.84 7.06
N PHE A 129 1.23 -4.71 6.16
CA PHE A 129 1.51 -6.15 6.23
C PHE A 129 2.87 -6.53 5.64
N LEU A 130 3.37 -5.73 4.70
CA LEU A 130 4.67 -5.95 4.05
C LEU A 130 5.80 -5.28 4.83
N PRO A 131 7.04 -5.76 4.70
CA PRO A 131 8.21 -5.05 5.21
C PRO A 131 8.23 -3.60 4.72
N PRO A 132 8.78 -2.67 5.52
CA PRO A 132 8.91 -1.29 5.08
C PRO A 132 9.80 -1.19 3.83
N ARG A 133 9.74 -0.04 3.17
CA ARG A 133 10.62 0.30 2.05
C ARG A 133 11.58 1.41 2.47
N ASP A 134 12.68 1.53 1.74
CA ASP A 134 13.71 2.55 1.98
C ASP A 134 13.17 3.97 1.75
N PRO A 135 13.17 4.86 2.77
CA PRO A 135 12.78 6.26 2.62
C PRO A 135 13.57 7.03 1.55
N ALA A 136 14.78 6.60 1.20
CA ALA A 136 15.56 7.20 0.11
C ALA A 136 14.83 7.15 -1.24
N GLN A 137 13.90 6.19 -1.43
CA GLN A 137 13.08 6.06 -2.64
C GLN A 137 12.13 7.25 -2.86
N LEU A 138 11.88 8.10 -1.84
CA LEU A 138 11.07 9.32 -1.99
C LEU A 138 11.76 10.42 -2.80
N ASN A 139 13.09 10.38 -2.90
CA ASN A 139 13.90 11.38 -3.59
C ASN A 139 14.36 10.94 -4.99
N ALA A 140 13.85 9.80 -5.46
CA ALA A 140 14.24 9.15 -6.72
C ALA A 140 13.42 9.62 -7.93
#